data_AF-A0A7W2YWK9-F1
#
_entry.id   AF-A0A7W2YWK9-F1
#
_cell.length_a   1.000
_cell.length_b   1.000
_cell.length_c   1.000
_cell.angle_alpha   90.00
_cell.angle_beta   90.00
_cell.angle_gamma   90.00
#
_symmetry.space_group_name_H-M   'P 1'
#
loop_
_entity.id
_entity.type
_entity.pdbx_description
1 polymer ?
#
loop_
_entity_poly.entity_id
_entity_poly.type
_entity_poly.pdbx_seq_one_letter_code
_entity_poly.pdbx_strand_id
1 'polypeptide(L)' 'LAEVYDVRLAEAEETIETSLATPREAGLLGTDVGLPMLMLSRHSRDASGEPVEWVRSVYRGDRYKFVARLQRPND' A
#
# COMPACT_ATOMS: atom_id res chain seq x y z
N LEU A 1 -9.83 6.73 13.84
CA LEU A 1 -8.64 7.59 14.02
C LEU A 1 -9.06 9.04 14.21
N ALA A 2 -9.63 9.70 13.20
CA ALA A 2 -10.03 11.11 13.33
C ALA A 2 -11.14 11.38 14.37
N GLU A 3 -12.25 10.64 14.36
CA GLU A 3 -13.38 10.98 15.25
C GLU A 3 -13.13 10.67 16.74
N VAL A 4 -12.44 9.57 17.02
CA VAL A 4 -12.24 9.08 18.39
C VAL A 4 -10.93 9.60 19.01
N TYR A 5 -9.91 9.82 18.19
CA TYR A 5 -8.55 10.13 18.66
C TYR A 5 -7.99 11.44 18.09
N ASP A 6 -8.74 12.14 17.24
CA ASP A 6 -8.28 13.33 16.49
C ASP A 6 -6.98 13.12 15.68
N VAL A 7 -6.69 11.86 15.32
CA VAL A 7 -5.52 11.52 14.50
C VAL A 7 -5.89 11.59 13.01
N ARG A 8 -5.13 12.41 12.26
CA ARG A 8 -5.26 12.57 10.80
C ARG A 8 -3.91 12.34 10.15
N LEU A 9 -3.87 11.42 9.18
CA LEU A 9 -2.67 11.16 8.38
C LEU A 9 -2.32 12.40 7.55
N ALA A 10 -1.05 12.78 7.54
CA ALA A 10 -0.54 13.93 6.81
C ALA A 10 0.48 13.54 5.73
N GLU A 11 1.31 12.54 6.00
CA GLU A 11 2.35 12.05 5.07
C GLU A 11 2.37 10.53 5.08
N ALA A 12 2.75 9.93 3.95
CA ALA A 12 3.05 8.51 3.88
C ALA A 12 4.18 8.21 2.90
N GLU A 13 5.06 7.29 3.27
CA GLU A 13 5.97 6.63 2.35
C GLU A 13 5.33 5.31 1.91
N GLU A 14 5.24 5.07 0.60
CA GLU A 14 4.69 3.84 0.03
C GLU A 14 5.73 3.19 -0.89
N THR A 15 6.06 1.93 -0.61
CA THR A 15 6.94 1.10 -1.41
C THR A 15 6.12 0.08 -2.18
N ILE A 16 6.36 -0.02 -3.49
CA ILE A 16 5.68 -0.96 -4.39
C ILE A 16 6.70 -2.00 -4.87
N GLU A 17 6.41 -3.27 -4.64
CA GLU A 17 7.25 -4.42 -5.02
C GLU A 17 6.42 -5.48 -5.74
N THR A 18 7.11 -6.40 -6.43
CA THR A 18 6.48 -7.62 -6.92
C THR A 18 6.66 -8.75 -5.93
N SER A 19 5.66 -9.61 -5.80
CA SER A 19 5.72 -10.83 -4.99
C SER A 19 4.88 -11.92 -5.63
N LEU A 20 4.92 -13.13 -5.09
CA LEU A 20 4.08 -14.24 -5.52
C LEU A 20 2.97 -14.46 -4.50
N ALA A 21 1.74 -14.69 -4.96
CA ALA A 21 0.62 -15.03 -4.09
C ALA A 21 0.92 -16.31 -3.29
N THR A 22 0.87 -16.21 -1.97
CA THR A 22 0.91 -17.39 -1.08
C THR A 22 -0.38 -18.21 -1.21
N PRO A 23 -0.41 -19.49 -0.79
CA PRO A 23 -1.64 -20.29 -0.83
C PRO A 23 -2.84 -19.66 -0.12
N ARG A 24 -2.60 -18.97 1.01
CA ARG A 24 -3.65 -18.29 1.76
C ARG A 24 -4.20 -17.08 1.00
N GLU A 25 -3.32 -16.25 0.45
CA GLU A 25 -3.73 -15.06 -0.30
C GLU A 25 -4.47 -15.46 -1.58
N ALA A 26 -3.95 -16.46 -2.29
CA ALA A 26 -4.57 -17.01 -3.49
C ALA A 26 -6.00 -17.52 -3.22
N GLY A 27 -6.20 -18.25 -2.13
CA GLY A 27 -7.52 -18.73 -1.71
C GLY A 27 -8.50 -17.60 -1.37
N LEU A 28 -8.03 -16.55 -0.68
CA LEU A 28 -8.88 -15.40 -0.32
C LEU A 28 -9.21 -14.51 -1.53
N LEU A 29 -8.29 -14.39 -2.49
CA LEU A 29 -8.41 -13.49 -3.64
C LEU A 29 -8.95 -14.17 -4.90
N GLY A 30 -9.17 -15.49 -4.86
CA GLY A 30 -9.63 -16.28 -6.00
C GLY A 30 -8.65 -16.22 -7.17
N THR A 31 -7.37 -16.46 -6.90
CA THR A 31 -6.29 -16.50 -7.88
C THR A 31 -5.49 -17.79 -7.78
N ASP A 32 -4.63 -18.04 -8.76
CA ASP A 32 -3.65 -19.12 -8.65
C ASP A 32 -2.56 -18.78 -7.63
N VAL A 33 -2.05 -19.82 -6.96
CA VAL A 33 -0.82 -19.72 -6.15
C VAL A 33 0.34 -19.39 -7.09
N GLY A 34 1.21 -18.48 -6.67
CA GLY A 34 2.31 -18.06 -7.53
C GLY A 34 1.92 -17.01 -8.57
N LEU A 35 0.67 -16.54 -8.60
CA LEU A 35 0.32 -15.37 -9.41
C LEU A 35 1.20 -14.17 -8.98
N PRO A 36 1.81 -13.43 -9.92
CA PRO A 36 2.49 -12.18 -9.60
C PRO A 36 1.53 -11.16 -8.99
N MET A 37 1.91 -10.63 -7.83
CA MET A 37 1.14 -9.67 -7.04
C MET A 37 1.93 -8.37 -6.91
N LEU A 38 1.20 -7.27 -6.75
CA LEU A 38 1.78 -5.99 -6.31
C LEU A 38 1.73 -5.96 -4.78
N MET A 39 2.87 -6.12 -4.15
CA MET A 39 3.06 -6.00 -2.70
C MET A 39 3.33 -4.53 -2.38
N LEU A 40 2.47 -3.93 -1.56
CA LEU A 40 2.63 -2.56 -1.11
C LEU A 40 2.95 -2.56 0.37
N SER A 41 3.94 -1.76 0.76
CA SER A 41 4.09 -1.36 2.15
C SER A 41 3.91 0.15 2.28
N ARG A 42 3.14 0.59 3.28
CA ARG A 42 2.90 2.00 3.56
C ARG A 42 3.22 2.31 5.00
N HIS A 43 4.02 3.35 5.22
CA HIS A 43 4.31 3.91 6.54
C HIS A 43 3.74 5.32 6.59
N SER A 44 2.69 5.54 7.39
CA SER A 44 1.98 6.82 7.46
C SER A 44 2.20 7.52 8.79
N ARG A 45 2.28 8.85 8.74
CA ARG A 45 2.50 9.75 9.86
C ARG A 45 1.39 10.78 9.95
N ASP A 46 1.13 11.29 11.15
CA ASP A 46 0.19 12.39 11.37
C ASP A 46 0.83 13.77 11.13
N ALA A 47 0.08 14.83 11.37
CA ALA A 47 0.54 16.21 11.20
C ALA A 47 1.66 16.64 12.19
N SER A 48 1.86 15.88 13.28
CA SER A 48 2.97 16.08 14.22
C SER A 48 4.21 15.27 13.84
N GLY A 49 4.12 14.43 12.80
CA GLY A 49 5.19 13.58 12.31
C GLY A 49 5.27 12.21 13.02
N GLU A 50 4.33 11.94 13.94
CA GLU A 50 4.29 10.69 14.69
C GLU A 50 3.82 9.53 13.79
N PRO A 51 4.49 8.36 13.82
CA PRO A 51 4.04 7.17 13.12
C PRO A 51 2.64 6.73 13.58
N VAL A 52 1.72 6.57 12.64
CA VAL A 52 0.34 6.11 12.92
C VAL A 52 0.15 4.66 12.49
N GLU A 53 0.61 4.29 11.30
CA GLU A 53 0.45 2.94 10.77
C GLU A 53 1.65 2.46 9.97
N TRP A 54 1.87 1.14 10.02
CA TRP A 54 2.64 0.40 9.03
C TRP A 54 1.75 -0.70 8.43
N VAL A 55 1.51 -0.63 7.13
CA VAL A 55 0.58 -1.50 6.41
C VAL A 55 1.35 -2.32 5.40
N ARG A 56 1.00 -3.61 5.28
CA ARG A 56 1.38 -4.48 4.16
C ARG A 56 0.13 -4.97 3.44
N SER A 57 0.06 -4.74 2.14
CA SER A 57 -1.06 -5.13 1.28
C SER A 57 -0.59 -5.91 0.07
N VAL A 58 -1.40 -6.83 -0.42
CA VAL A 58 -1.18 -7.56 -1.68
C VAL A 58 -2.35 -7.29 -2.63
N TYR A 59 -2.03 -6.80 -3.83
CA TYR A 59 -3.00 -6.55 -4.88
C TYR A 59 -2.78 -7.51 -6.04
N ARG A 60 -3.89 -7.96 -6.63
CA ARG A 60 -3.92 -8.84 -7.79
C ARG A 60 -3.23 -8.21 -9.00
N GLY A 61 -2.07 -8.71 -9.39
CA GLY A 61 -1.29 -8.17 -10.53
C GLY A 61 -1.98 -8.34 -11.88
N ASP A 62 -2.95 -9.25 -11.99
CA ASP A 62 -3.77 -9.47 -13.18
C ASP A 62 -4.96 -8.49 -13.30
N ARG A 63 -5.25 -7.72 -12.25
CA ARG A 63 -6.43 -6.82 -12.18
C ARG A 63 -6.10 -5.38 -11.82
N TYR A 64 -4.95 -5.13 -11.21
CA TYR A 64 -4.56 -3.82 -10.72
C TYR A 64 -3.30 -3.30 -11.41
N LYS A 65 -3.28 -1.98 -11.58
CA LYS A 65 -2.08 -1.21 -11.89
C LYS A 65 -2.11 0.09 -11.09
N PHE A 66 -0.94 0.58 -10.70
CA PHE A 66 -0.80 1.89 -10.08
C PHE A 66 -0.46 2.94 -11.14
N VAL A 67 -1.00 4.14 -10.97
CA VAL A 67 -0.74 5.28 -11.84
C VAL A 67 -0.27 6.42 -10.95
N ALA A 68 0.97 6.86 -11.14
CA ALA A 68 1.51 8.05 -10.48
C ALA A 68 1.62 9.19 -11.50
N ARG A 69 1.15 10.37 -11.13
CA ARG A 69 1.39 11.59 -11.91
C ARG A 69 2.69 12.21 -11.42
N LEU A 70 3.67 12.30 -12.29
CA LEU A 70 4.94 12.95 -12.01
C LEU A 70 4.97 14.31 -12.72
N GLN A 71 5.42 15.33 -12.01
CA GLN A 71 5.71 16.64 -12.58
C GLN A 71 7.17 16.95 -12.29
N ARG A 72 7.83 17.62 -13.24
CA ARG A 72 9.17 18.13 -13.00
C ARG A 72 9.09 19.17 -11.86
N PRO A 73 9.95 19.09 -10.83
CA PRO A 73 10.04 20.16 -9.84
C PRO A 73 10.35 21.50 -10.52
N ASN A 74 9.75 22.58 -10.04
CA ASN A 74 10.23 23.91 -10.39
C ASN A 74 11.50 24.18 -9.59
N ASP A 75 12.59 24.50 -10.29
CA ASP A 75 13.86 24.92 -9.69
C ASP A 75 13.69 26.21 -8.88
#